data_AF-A0A382VHC0-F1
#
_entry.id   AF-A0A382VHC0-F1
#
_cell.length_a   1.000
_cell.length_b   1.000
_cell.length_c   1.000
_cell.angle_alpha   90.00
_cell.angle_beta   90.00
_cell.angle_gamma   90.00
#
_symmetry.space_group_name_H-M   'P 1'
#
loop_
_entity.id
_entity.type
_entity.pdbx_description
1 polymer ?
#
loop_
_entity_poly.entity_id
_entity_poly.type
_entity_poly.pdbx_seq_one_letter_code
_entity_poly.pdbx_strand_id
1 'polypeptide(L)'
;IAKANHDLLATPGDEGKVNAAKKKMKSAEGKIEAAQEGKAQYSSTRSSKKALESPAHKEADYPVIYPKTSTGRRLALAKWITSRRNPLTARVAVNQVWMRHFGQPLVESVFDFGLRAKKPPQAVLLDHLAAEFMEANWSFRHLHRLMVGSKTYRLGTSTRGTLPANLAKDLSNNFYWRMNTRRMEAQLVRDSLLQLAGKLDTAMGGPSIAPGSGNRRSLYFQHSRDQQDKFLKMFNDADHLQCYRRSESVVPQQALAMSNSKLAIEIASTIAAQLSQASPKNDQD
;
A
#
# COMPACT_ATOMS: atom_id res chain seq x y z
N ILE A 1 26.98 -22.34 -7.23
CA ILE A 1 25.99 -23.00 -8.11
C ILE A 1 25.24 -21.99 -8.99
N ALA A 2 24.26 -21.22 -8.50
CA ALA A 2 23.43 -20.34 -9.36
C ALA A 2 24.21 -19.37 -10.28
N LYS A 3 25.28 -18.72 -9.79
CA LYS A 3 26.14 -17.84 -10.62
C LYS A 3 26.91 -18.63 -11.70
N ALA A 4 27.41 -19.81 -11.38
CA ALA A 4 28.13 -20.66 -12.33
C ALA A 4 27.19 -21.28 -13.39
N ASN A 5 25.95 -21.60 -13.02
CA ASN A 5 24.91 -22.02 -13.97
C ASN A 5 24.53 -20.89 -14.93
N HIS A 6 24.42 -19.66 -14.43
CA HIS A 6 24.21 -18.49 -15.26
C HIS A 6 25.37 -18.28 -16.25
N ASP A 7 26.62 -18.39 -15.79
CA ASP A 7 27.80 -18.24 -16.64
C ASP A 7 27.90 -19.35 -17.72
N LEU A 8 27.52 -20.60 -17.39
CA LEU A 8 27.42 -21.70 -18.36
C LEU A 8 26.37 -21.45 -19.45
N LEU A 9 25.21 -20.92 -19.07
CA LEU A 9 24.13 -20.62 -20.02
C LEU A 9 24.41 -19.37 -20.87
N ALA A 10 25.21 -18.43 -20.37
CA ALA A 10 25.53 -17.18 -21.05
C ALA A 10 26.69 -17.29 -22.05
N THR A 11 27.52 -18.33 -21.97
CA THR A 11 28.68 -18.52 -22.87
C THR A 11 28.79 -19.97 -23.40
N PRO A 12 27.94 -20.37 -24.36
CA PRO A 12 27.91 -21.75 -24.87
C PRO A 12 29.03 -22.10 -25.87
N GLY A 13 29.81 -21.13 -26.38
CA GLY A 13 30.80 -21.34 -27.44
C GLY A 13 32.27 -21.17 -27.03
N ASP A 14 32.56 -20.88 -25.76
CA ASP A 14 33.91 -20.57 -25.28
C ASP A 14 34.35 -21.63 -24.26
N GLU A 15 35.01 -22.69 -24.73
CA GLU A 15 35.34 -23.89 -23.94
C GLU A 15 36.12 -23.58 -22.67
N GLY A 16 36.96 -22.54 -22.69
CA GLY A 16 37.71 -22.09 -21.51
C GLY A 16 36.79 -21.57 -20.39
N LYS A 17 35.75 -20.82 -20.74
CA LYS A 17 34.77 -20.27 -19.77
C LYS A 17 33.82 -21.35 -19.26
N VAL A 18 33.43 -22.28 -20.13
CA VAL A 18 32.62 -23.46 -19.76
C VAL A 18 33.36 -24.33 -18.75
N ASN A 19 34.64 -24.62 -18.98
CA ASN A 19 35.47 -25.40 -18.05
C ASN A 19 35.72 -24.67 -16.72
N ALA A 20 35.94 -23.35 -16.75
CA ALA A 20 36.07 -22.54 -15.54
C ALA A 20 34.77 -22.53 -14.71
N ALA A 21 33.60 -22.46 -15.35
CA ALA A 21 32.31 -22.51 -14.69
C ALA A 21 32.02 -23.90 -14.09
N LYS A 22 32.33 -25.00 -14.79
CA LYS A 22 32.25 -26.37 -14.26
C LYS A 22 33.16 -26.61 -13.06
N LYS A 23 34.40 -26.07 -13.09
CA LYS A 23 35.33 -26.15 -11.95
C LYS A 23 34.80 -25.39 -10.72
N LYS A 24 34.18 -24.21 -10.92
CA LYS A 24 33.51 -23.44 -9.87
C LYS A 24 32.27 -24.15 -9.33
N MET A 25 31.55 -24.92 -10.15
CA MET A 25 30.43 -25.77 -9.71
C MET A 25 30.91 -26.87 -8.77
N LYS A 26 31.89 -27.68 -9.21
CA LYS A 26 32.43 -28.79 -8.41
C LYS A 26 33.02 -28.34 -7.08
N SER A 27 33.70 -27.18 -7.05
CA SER A 27 34.19 -26.58 -5.81
C SER A 27 33.06 -26.08 -4.89
N ALA A 28 31.94 -25.61 -5.46
CA ALA A 28 30.78 -25.19 -4.68
C ALA A 28 29.99 -26.38 -4.12
N GLU A 29 29.91 -27.48 -4.86
CA GLU A 29 29.29 -28.75 -4.43
C GLU A 29 30.08 -29.39 -3.29
N GLY A 30 31.40 -29.49 -3.40
CA GLY A 30 32.23 -30.00 -2.30
C GLY A 30 32.16 -29.15 -1.02
N LYS A 31 31.90 -27.83 -1.14
CA LYS A 31 31.64 -26.97 0.01
C LYS A 31 30.26 -27.18 0.63
N ILE A 32 29.28 -27.69 -0.13
CA ILE A 32 27.95 -28.04 0.38
C ILE A 32 28.01 -29.38 1.11
N GLU A 33 28.70 -30.37 0.54
CA GLU A 33 28.93 -31.67 1.20
C GLU A 33 29.71 -31.50 2.52
N ALA A 34 30.77 -30.70 2.52
CA ALA A 34 31.50 -30.37 3.75
C ALA A 34 30.66 -29.57 4.77
N ALA A 35 29.63 -28.84 4.33
CA ALA A 35 28.69 -28.16 5.20
C ALA A 35 27.62 -29.11 5.78
N GLN A 36 27.27 -30.18 5.07
CA GLN A 36 26.37 -31.24 5.57
C GLN A 36 27.04 -32.11 6.64
N GLU A 37 28.37 -32.31 6.57
CA GLU A 37 29.16 -33.01 7.59
C GLU A 37 29.48 -32.17 8.86
N GLY A 38 28.96 -30.94 8.98
CA GLY A 38 29.15 -30.09 10.16
C GLY A 38 30.56 -29.48 10.32
N LYS A 39 31.47 -29.69 9.36
CA LYS A 39 32.84 -29.13 9.37
C LYS A 39 32.93 -27.72 8.77
N ALA A 40 31.82 -27.10 8.40
CA ALA A 40 31.82 -25.75 7.89
C ALA A 40 32.00 -24.73 9.02
N GLN A 41 33.05 -23.91 8.90
CA GLN A 41 33.26 -22.75 9.76
C GLN A 41 32.16 -21.71 9.46
N TYR A 42 31.09 -21.72 10.25
CA TYR A 42 29.97 -20.80 10.05
C TYR A 42 30.38 -19.40 10.54
N SER A 43 30.45 -18.42 9.64
CA SER A 43 30.44 -17.02 10.05
C SER A 43 29.08 -16.75 10.69
N SER A 44 29.03 -16.61 12.02
CA SER A 44 27.80 -16.29 12.74
C SER A 44 27.11 -15.12 12.03
N THR A 45 25.87 -15.34 11.60
CA THR A 45 25.08 -14.27 11.00
C THR A 45 24.91 -13.19 12.06
N ARG A 46 25.12 -11.91 11.73
CA ARG A 46 25.00 -10.78 12.69
C ARG A 46 23.71 -10.82 13.52
N SER A 47 22.65 -11.39 12.97
CA SER A 47 21.39 -11.69 13.65
C SER A 47 21.57 -12.47 14.97
N SER A 48 22.56 -13.36 15.05
CA SER A 48 22.87 -14.14 16.25
C SER A 48 23.51 -13.32 17.37
N LYS A 49 24.22 -12.23 17.04
CA LYS A 49 24.81 -11.32 18.05
C LYS A 49 23.81 -10.28 18.56
N LYS A 50 22.89 -9.83 17.69
CA LYS A 50 21.79 -8.94 18.07
C LYS A 50 20.81 -9.60 19.06
N ALA A 51 20.61 -10.92 18.96
CA ALA A 51 19.81 -11.68 19.92
C ALA A 51 20.38 -11.71 21.35
N LEU A 52 21.64 -11.29 21.55
CA LEU A 52 22.32 -11.21 22.85
C LEU A 52 22.38 -9.78 23.41
N GLU A 53 21.69 -8.82 22.77
CA GLU A 53 21.62 -7.42 23.24
C GLU A 53 20.96 -7.35 24.63
N SER A 54 21.73 -6.90 25.62
CA SER A 54 21.26 -6.50 26.94
C SER A 54 21.16 -4.97 27.06
N PRO A 55 20.43 -4.41 28.04
CA PRO A 55 20.31 -2.96 28.24
C PRO A 55 21.64 -2.20 28.43
N ALA A 56 22.75 -2.92 28.67
CA ALA A 56 24.07 -2.33 28.84
C ALA A 56 24.81 -2.04 27.52
N HIS A 57 24.36 -2.61 26.39
CA HIS A 57 25.02 -2.42 25.10
C HIS A 57 24.58 -1.10 24.43
N LYS A 58 25.53 -0.39 23.83
CA LYS A 58 25.30 0.86 23.09
C LYS A 58 25.26 0.58 21.59
N GLU A 59 24.60 1.43 20.82
CA GLU A 59 24.51 1.31 19.36
C GLU A 59 25.90 1.30 18.68
N ALA A 60 26.88 1.97 19.28
CA ALA A 60 28.27 1.96 18.86
C ALA A 60 28.95 0.58 18.96
N ASP A 61 28.47 -0.31 19.84
CA ASP A 61 28.99 -1.67 20.01
C ASP A 61 28.57 -2.60 18.85
N TYR A 62 27.59 -2.17 18.05
CA TYR A 62 27.08 -2.90 16.89
C TYR A 62 27.14 -2.06 15.61
N PRO A 63 28.34 -1.64 15.16
CA PRO A 63 28.46 -0.82 13.97
C PRO A 63 27.80 -1.52 12.77
N VAL A 64 26.98 -0.78 12.03
CA VAL A 64 26.31 -1.30 10.84
C VAL A 64 27.32 -1.38 9.71
N ILE A 65 28.04 -2.51 9.63
CA ILE A 65 28.97 -2.76 8.53
C ILE A 65 28.17 -3.23 7.32
N TYR A 66 27.88 -2.30 6.42
CA TYR A 66 27.41 -2.67 5.08
C TYR A 66 28.63 -3.06 4.23
N PRO A 67 28.64 -4.24 3.59
CA PRO A 67 29.71 -4.57 2.66
C PRO A 67 29.74 -3.53 1.53
N LYS A 68 30.91 -2.94 1.26
CA LYS A 68 31.11 -1.92 0.21
C LYS A 68 30.68 -2.42 -1.18
N THR A 69 30.74 -3.73 -1.39
CA THR A 69 30.35 -4.40 -2.64
C THR A 69 29.19 -5.37 -2.42
N SER A 70 28.11 -5.15 -3.15
CA SER A 70 26.94 -6.05 -3.14
C SER A 70 27.26 -7.39 -3.79
N THR A 71 26.74 -8.48 -3.22
CA THR A 71 26.84 -9.83 -3.83
C THR A 71 25.99 -10.01 -5.09
N GLY A 72 25.18 -9.00 -5.45
CA GLY A 72 24.25 -9.05 -6.60
C GLY A 72 23.01 -9.91 -6.37
N ARG A 73 22.92 -10.67 -5.27
CA ARG A 73 21.80 -11.58 -4.99
C ARG A 73 20.45 -10.88 -4.90
N ARG A 74 20.39 -9.70 -4.25
CA ARG A 74 19.16 -8.88 -4.17
C ARG A 74 18.74 -8.36 -5.54
N LEU A 75 19.70 -7.95 -6.38
CA LEU A 75 19.42 -7.49 -7.74
C LEU A 75 18.91 -8.64 -8.62
N ALA A 76 19.51 -9.81 -8.52
CA ALA A 76 19.06 -11.00 -9.25
C ALA A 76 17.62 -11.39 -8.85
N LEU A 77 17.32 -11.37 -7.54
CA LEU A 77 15.96 -11.60 -7.04
C LEU A 77 14.98 -10.54 -7.55
N ALA A 78 15.34 -9.26 -7.47
CA ALA A 78 14.49 -8.17 -7.98
C ALA A 78 14.18 -8.34 -9.47
N LYS A 79 15.20 -8.62 -10.29
CA LYS A 79 15.04 -8.89 -11.74
C LYS A 79 14.16 -10.10 -12.01
N TRP A 80 14.23 -11.14 -11.18
CA TRP A 80 13.38 -12.32 -11.28
C TRP A 80 11.91 -11.99 -10.92
N ILE A 81 11.68 -11.26 -9.82
CA ILE A 81 10.34 -10.84 -9.39
C ILE A 81 9.68 -9.95 -10.44
N THR A 82 10.41 -8.99 -11.02
CA THR A 82 9.88 -8.04 -12.01
C THR A 82 10.08 -8.50 -13.46
N SER A 83 10.42 -9.78 -13.68
CA SER A 83 10.61 -10.32 -15.03
C SER A 83 9.28 -10.34 -15.79
N ARG A 84 9.30 -10.06 -17.10
CA ARG A 84 8.11 -10.22 -17.97
C ARG A 84 7.56 -11.64 -17.98
N ARG A 85 8.40 -12.64 -17.65
CA ARG A 85 7.98 -14.04 -17.51
C ARG A 85 7.19 -14.31 -16.21
N ASN A 86 7.16 -13.36 -15.28
CA ASN A 86 6.41 -13.43 -14.04
C ASN A 86 5.31 -12.35 -14.02
N PRO A 87 4.08 -12.65 -14.49
CA PRO A 87 2.99 -11.68 -14.54
C PRO A 87 2.40 -11.36 -13.15
N LEU A 88 2.70 -12.17 -12.12
CA LEU A 88 2.08 -12.06 -10.80
C LEU A 88 2.35 -10.68 -10.16
N THR A 89 3.58 -10.20 -10.27
CA THR A 89 3.99 -8.92 -9.69
C THR A 89 3.19 -7.76 -10.28
N ALA A 90 2.99 -7.76 -11.61
CA ALA A 90 2.21 -6.74 -12.29
C ALA A 90 0.72 -6.82 -11.92
N ARG A 91 0.14 -8.03 -11.87
CA ARG A 91 -1.26 -8.25 -11.43
C ARG A 91 -1.51 -7.75 -10.01
N VAL A 92 -0.61 -8.06 -9.07
CA VAL A 92 -0.70 -7.60 -7.69
C VAL A 92 -0.62 -6.06 -7.63
N ALA A 93 0.35 -5.46 -8.32
CA ALA A 93 0.50 -4.01 -8.35
C ALA A 93 -0.73 -3.29 -8.94
N VAL A 94 -1.25 -3.79 -10.07
CA VAL A 94 -2.46 -3.24 -10.70
C VAL A 94 -3.67 -3.38 -9.79
N ASN A 95 -3.87 -4.52 -9.12
CA ASN A 95 -5.00 -4.69 -8.20
C ASN A 95 -4.96 -3.72 -7.02
N GLN A 96 -3.76 -3.46 -6.47
CA GLN A 96 -3.57 -2.47 -5.41
C GLN A 96 -3.90 -1.06 -5.88
N VAL A 97 -3.41 -0.67 -7.05
CA VAL A 97 -3.69 0.66 -7.63
C VAL A 97 -5.18 0.80 -7.97
N TRP A 98 -5.78 -0.24 -8.54
CA TRP A 98 -7.20 -0.29 -8.85
C TRP A 98 -8.05 -0.11 -7.59
N MET A 99 -7.73 -0.83 -6.51
CA MET A 99 -8.44 -0.71 -5.24
C MET A 99 -8.45 0.73 -4.72
N ARG A 100 -7.34 1.47 -4.82
CA ARG A 100 -7.27 2.88 -4.38
C ARG A 100 -8.14 3.79 -5.25
N HIS A 101 -8.18 3.54 -6.55
CA HIS A 101 -8.95 4.35 -7.50
C HIS A 101 -10.43 4.00 -7.58
N PHE A 102 -10.84 2.78 -7.27
CA PHE A 102 -12.22 2.29 -7.42
C PHE A 102 -12.88 1.90 -6.08
N GLY A 103 -12.12 1.83 -4.98
CA GLY A 103 -12.60 1.48 -3.64
C GLY A 103 -12.73 -0.03 -3.39
N GLN A 104 -12.75 -0.84 -4.45
CA GLN A 104 -12.77 -2.29 -4.38
C GLN A 104 -11.70 -2.87 -5.31
N PRO A 105 -10.99 -3.94 -4.89
CA PRO A 105 -10.03 -4.60 -5.75
C PRO A 105 -10.75 -5.47 -6.81
N LEU A 106 -10.07 -5.77 -7.93
CA LEU A 106 -10.55 -6.72 -8.95
C LEU A 106 -10.49 -8.16 -8.42
N VAL A 107 -9.42 -8.49 -7.68
CA VAL A 107 -9.28 -9.73 -6.92
C VAL A 107 -9.58 -9.41 -5.46
N GLU A 108 -10.60 -10.06 -4.90
CA GLU A 108 -11.08 -9.82 -3.53
C GLU A 108 -9.96 -9.91 -2.48
N SER A 109 -9.10 -10.93 -2.60
CA SER A 109 -7.91 -11.07 -1.76
C SER A 109 -6.78 -10.18 -2.27
N VAL A 110 -6.36 -9.24 -1.43
CA VAL A 110 -5.21 -8.37 -1.68
C VAL A 110 -3.90 -9.05 -1.27
N PHE A 111 -3.98 -10.10 -0.44
CA PHE A 111 -2.84 -10.78 0.20
C PHE A 111 -2.41 -12.05 -0.53
N ASP A 112 -3.37 -12.72 -1.17
CA ASP A 112 -3.16 -14.03 -1.79
C ASP A 112 -3.70 -14.02 -3.22
N PHE A 113 -2.77 -14.13 -4.17
CA PHE A 113 -3.02 -14.29 -5.60
C PHE A 113 -2.73 -15.72 -6.08
N GLY A 114 -2.61 -16.66 -5.15
CA GLY A 114 -2.36 -18.06 -5.42
C GLY A 114 -3.58 -18.79 -6.00
N LEU A 115 -3.39 -20.08 -6.30
CA LEU A 115 -4.40 -20.94 -6.91
C LEU A 115 -5.65 -21.15 -6.03
N ARG A 116 -5.56 -20.84 -4.74
CA ARG A 116 -6.67 -20.92 -3.78
C ARG A 116 -7.54 -19.66 -3.77
N ALA A 117 -7.09 -18.57 -4.38
CA ALA A 117 -7.87 -17.36 -4.50
C ALA A 117 -9.02 -17.57 -5.49
N LYS A 118 -10.19 -17.01 -5.15
CA LYS A 118 -11.34 -17.01 -6.05
C LYS A 118 -10.98 -16.27 -7.34
N LYS A 119 -11.29 -16.88 -8.49
CA LYS A 119 -11.06 -16.26 -9.80
C LYS A 119 -11.83 -14.92 -9.88
N PRO A 120 -11.17 -13.80 -10.23
CA PRO A 120 -11.85 -12.52 -10.33
C PRO A 120 -12.85 -12.52 -11.49
N PRO A 121 -14.04 -11.89 -11.33
CA PRO A 121 -15.02 -11.76 -12.41
C PRO A 121 -14.44 -11.10 -13.67
N GLN A 122 -13.57 -10.11 -13.49
CA GLN A 122 -12.92 -9.36 -14.57
C GLN A 122 -11.44 -9.73 -14.75
N ALA A 123 -11.15 -11.03 -14.84
CA ALA A 123 -9.77 -11.52 -15.03
C ALA A 123 -9.10 -10.93 -16.28
N VAL A 124 -9.84 -10.80 -17.38
CA VAL A 124 -9.32 -10.27 -18.66
C VAL A 124 -8.87 -8.81 -18.53
N LEU A 125 -9.63 -7.99 -17.78
CA LEU A 125 -9.26 -6.60 -17.52
C LEU A 125 -7.97 -6.51 -16.70
N LEU A 126 -7.85 -7.32 -15.65
CA LEU A 126 -6.65 -7.37 -14.83
C LEU A 126 -5.42 -7.77 -15.66
N ASP A 127 -5.57 -8.76 -16.54
CA ASP A 127 -4.50 -9.24 -17.41
C ASP A 127 -4.07 -8.20 -18.43
N HIS A 128 -5.04 -7.51 -19.04
CA HIS A 128 -4.76 -6.43 -19.97
C HIS A 128 -3.99 -5.28 -19.30
N LEU A 129 -4.47 -4.83 -18.13
CA LEU A 129 -3.80 -3.77 -17.37
C LEU A 129 -2.41 -4.18 -16.87
N ALA A 130 -2.23 -5.45 -16.48
CA ALA A 130 -0.94 -5.97 -16.05
C ALA A 130 0.06 -6.04 -17.22
N ALA A 131 -0.38 -6.47 -18.40
CA ALA A 131 0.44 -6.46 -19.62
C ALA A 131 0.84 -5.02 -19.99
N GLU A 132 -0.13 -4.10 -20.06
CA GLU A 132 0.09 -2.68 -20.35
C GLU A 132 1.07 -2.05 -19.35
N PHE A 133 0.94 -2.37 -18.06
CA PHE A 133 1.84 -1.85 -17.03
C PHE A 133 3.29 -2.31 -17.25
N MET A 134 3.50 -3.56 -17.67
CA MET A 134 4.84 -4.06 -18.01
C MET A 134 5.37 -3.48 -19.33
N GLU A 135 4.51 -3.26 -20.33
CA GLU A 135 4.85 -2.65 -21.63
C GLU A 135 5.23 -1.18 -21.48
N ALA A 136 4.52 -0.44 -20.62
CA ALA A 136 4.81 0.95 -20.28
C ALA A 136 5.97 1.10 -19.27
N ASN A 137 6.92 0.17 -19.24
CA ASN A 137 8.10 0.17 -18.37
C ASN A 137 7.78 0.37 -16.87
N TRP A 138 6.72 -0.25 -16.37
CA TRP A 138 6.30 -0.16 -14.96
C TRP A 138 5.98 1.27 -14.51
N SER A 139 5.53 2.13 -15.42
CA SER A 139 5.16 3.52 -15.12
C SER A 139 3.82 3.63 -14.40
N PHE A 140 3.85 3.90 -13.09
CA PHE A 140 2.63 4.17 -12.31
C PHE A 140 1.86 5.39 -12.83
N ARG A 141 2.56 6.41 -13.34
CA ARG A 141 1.92 7.59 -13.95
C ARG A 141 1.03 7.19 -15.13
N HIS A 142 1.53 6.30 -15.99
CA HIS A 142 0.77 5.78 -17.13
C HIS A 142 -0.46 5.01 -16.66
N LEU A 143 -0.26 4.06 -15.73
CA LEU A 143 -1.34 3.25 -15.18
C LEU A 143 -2.45 4.11 -14.53
N HIS A 144 -2.09 5.11 -13.72
CA HIS A 144 -3.05 6.02 -13.12
C HIS A 144 -3.83 6.82 -14.17
N ARG A 145 -3.17 7.33 -15.21
CA ARG A 145 -3.83 8.08 -16.28
C ARG A 145 -4.83 7.22 -17.05
N LEU A 146 -4.47 5.97 -17.33
CA LEU A 146 -5.35 5.02 -18.01
C LEU A 146 -6.61 4.73 -17.16
N MET A 147 -6.45 4.49 -15.86
CA MET A 147 -7.57 4.24 -14.96
C MET A 147 -8.48 5.47 -14.82
N VAL A 148 -7.92 6.64 -14.48
CA VAL A 148 -8.68 7.87 -14.23
C VAL A 148 -9.31 8.43 -15.52
N GLY A 149 -8.70 8.18 -16.68
CA GLY A 149 -9.23 8.56 -17.99
C GLY A 149 -10.34 7.62 -18.53
N SER A 150 -10.52 6.44 -17.93
CA SER A 150 -11.51 5.47 -18.37
C SER A 150 -12.94 6.00 -18.26
N LYS A 151 -13.86 5.44 -19.06
CA LYS A 151 -15.30 5.72 -18.91
C LYS A 151 -15.79 5.26 -17.54
N THR A 152 -15.31 4.10 -17.09
CA THR A 152 -15.67 3.47 -15.82
C THR A 152 -15.38 4.38 -14.62
N TYR A 153 -14.21 5.03 -14.56
CA TYR A 153 -13.87 5.95 -13.48
C TYR A 153 -14.75 7.21 -13.44
N ARG A 154 -15.24 7.63 -14.62
CA ARG A 154 -16.08 8.83 -14.77
C ARG A 154 -17.58 8.58 -14.59
N LEU A 155 -17.98 7.34 -14.29
CA LEU A 155 -19.39 7.03 -14.02
C LEU A 155 -19.87 7.71 -12.73
N GLY A 156 -21.15 8.07 -12.71
CA GLY A 156 -21.81 8.57 -11.50
C GLY A 156 -22.14 7.42 -10.53
N THR A 157 -22.37 7.77 -9.26
CA THR A 157 -22.85 6.84 -8.22
C THR A 157 -24.37 6.68 -8.22
N SER A 158 -25.09 7.66 -8.78
CA SER A 158 -26.55 7.71 -8.82
C SER A 158 -27.13 6.54 -9.62
N THR A 159 -28.12 5.87 -9.03
CA THR A 159 -28.98 4.87 -9.68
C THR A 159 -30.24 5.50 -10.28
N ARG A 160 -30.48 6.80 -10.06
CA ARG A 160 -31.61 7.52 -10.66
C ARG A 160 -31.37 7.63 -12.16
N GLY A 161 -32.22 6.98 -12.96
CA GLY A 161 -32.11 6.93 -14.42
C GLY A 161 -31.36 5.71 -14.98
N THR A 162 -30.86 4.80 -14.14
CA THR A 162 -30.25 3.55 -14.62
C THR A 162 -31.32 2.50 -14.93
N LEU A 163 -31.10 1.67 -15.97
CA LEU A 163 -32.00 0.57 -16.34
C LEU A 163 -32.15 -0.40 -15.15
N PRO A 164 -33.38 -0.65 -14.64
CA PRO A 164 -33.64 -1.64 -13.60
C PRO A 164 -33.07 -3.04 -13.94
N ALA A 165 -32.93 -3.34 -15.23
CA ALA A 165 -32.31 -4.56 -15.73
C ALA A 165 -30.84 -4.75 -15.28
N ASN A 166 -30.05 -3.68 -15.14
CA ASN A 166 -28.66 -3.79 -14.69
C ASN A 166 -28.58 -4.11 -13.20
N LEU A 167 -29.45 -3.48 -12.41
CA LEU A 167 -29.54 -3.77 -10.97
C LEU A 167 -29.99 -5.21 -10.71
N ALA A 168 -30.94 -5.72 -11.49
CA ALA A 168 -31.39 -7.11 -11.40
C ALA A 168 -30.30 -8.13 -11.80
N LYS A 169 -29.43 -7.78 -12.75
CA LYS A 169 -28.35 -8.66 -13.24
C LYS A 169 -27.08 -8.61 -12.39
N ASP A 170 -26.73 -7.44 -11.84
CA ASP A 170 -25.51 -7.24 -11.07
C ASP A 170 -25.74 -6.28 -9.90
N LEU A 171 -26.37 -6.82 -8.85
CA LEU A 171 -26.60 -6.15 -7.56
C LEU A 171 -25.30 -5.67 -6.91
N SER A 172 -24.24 -6.47 -7.02
CA SER A 172 -22.91 -6.22 -6.44
C SER A 172 -22.07 -5.18 -7.20
N ASN A 173 -22.48 -4.77 -8.40
CA ASN A 173 -21.72 -3.89 -9.29
C ASN A 173 -20.32 -4.44 -9.64
N ASN A 174 -20.18 -5.77 -9.77
CA ASN A 174 -18.93 -6.42 -10.18
C ASN A 174 -18.47 -6.00 -11.58
N PHE A 175 -19.39 -5.57 -12.44
CA PHE A 175 -19.13 -5.11 -13.81
C PHE A 175 -18.99 -3.59 -13.95
N TYR A 176 -19.00 -2.84 -12.84
CA TYR A 176 -18.85 -1.38 -12.79
C TYR A 176 -19.76 -0.64 -13.78
N TRP A 177 -21.06 -0.90 -13.75
CA TRP A 177 -22.05 -0.14 -14.51
C TRP A 177 -22.40 1.21 -13.84
N ARG A 178 -21.94 1.41 -12.60
CA ARG A 178 -21.92 2.70 -11.88
C ARG A 178 -20.65 2.81 -11.03
N MET A 179 -20.36 4.00 -10.51
CA MET A 179 -19.27 4.16 -9.53
C MET A 179 -19.70 3.70 -8.14
N ASN A 180 -18.80 3.05 -7.41
CA ASN A 180 -19.02 2.62 -6.03
C ASN A 180 -18.92 3.82 -5.07
N THR A 181 -19.88 3.93 -4.16
CA THR A 181 -19.79 4.83 -3.01
C THR A 181 -18.68 4.39 -2.08
N ARG A 182 -17.89 5.34 -1.57
CA ARG A 182 -16.77 5.07 -0.67
C ARG A 182 -16.98 5.79 0.64
N ARG A 183 -16.64 5.12 1.73
CA ARG A 183 -16.64 5.74 3.04
C ARG A 183 -15.48 6.72 3.13
N MET A 184 -15.71 7.88 3.76
CA MET A 184 -14.61 8.79 4.09
C MET A 184 -13.70 8.15 5.12
N GLU A 185 -12.39 8.27 4.90
CA GLU A 185 -11.38 7.84 5.86
C GLU A 185 -11.37 8.77 7.08
N ALA A 186 -10.86 8.28 8.22
CA ALA A 186 -10.82 9.04 9.47
C ALA A 186 -10.21 10.45 9.32
N GLN A 187 -9.09 10.54 8.61
CA GLN A 187 -8.40 11.79 8.32
C GLN A 187 -9.27 12.74 7.51
N LEU A 188 -9.97 12.21 6.48
CA LEU A 188 -10.88 13.00 5.66
C LEU A 188 -12.05 13.54 6.49
N VAL A 189 -12.64 12.73 7.38
CA VAL A 189 -13.74 13.18 8.24
C VAL A 189 -13.31 14.35 9.12
N ARG A 190 -12.18 14.22 9.83
CA ARG A 190 -11.65 15.31 10.68
C ARG A 190 -11.24 16.54 9.86
N ASP A 191 -10.47 16.34 8.79
CA ASP A 191 -9.93 17.45 8.01
C ASP A 191 -11.05 18.21 7.28
N SER A 192 -12.12 17.52 6.84
CA SER A 192 -13.30 18.17 6.25
C SER A 192 -14.02 19.07 7.26
N LEU A 193 -14.18 18.64 8.52
CA LEU A 193 -14.75 19.49 9.57
C LEU A 193 -13.93 20.78 9.74
N LEU A 194 -12.60 20.66 9.87
CA LEU A 194 -11.70 21.81 10.02
C LEU A 194 -11.68 22.70 8.78
N GLN A 195 -11.75 22.11 7.58
CA GLN A 195 -11.78 22.84 6.32
C GLN A 195 -13.05 23.68 6.19
N LEU A 196 -14.20 23.13 6.57
CA LEU A 196 -15.49 23.83 6.53
C LEU A 196 -15.50 25.03 7.49
N ALA A 197 -14.86 24.91 8.66
CA ALA A 197 -14.69 26.04 9.58
C ALA A 197 -13.56 27.00 9.19
N GLY A 198 -12.85 26.78 8.08
CA GLY A 198 -11.70 27.60 7.68
C GLY A 198 -10.51 27.56 8.65
N LYS A 199 -10.43 26.53 9.50
CA LYS A 199 -9.40 26.37 10.54
C LYS A 199 -8.27 25.44 10.13
N LEU A 200 -8.43 24.65 9.07
CA LEU A 200 -7.45 23.64 8.65
C LEU A 200 -6.13 24.27 8.18
N ASP A 201 -5.02 23.87 8.80
CA ASP A 201 -3.67 24.16 8.30
C ASP A 201 -3.31 23.17 7.19
N THR A 202 -3.18 23.70 5.97
CA THR A 202 -2.89 22.95 4.74
C THR A 202 -1.40 22.90 4.37
N ALA A 203 -0.51 23.41 5.24
CA ALA A 203 0.93 23.40 5.01
C ALA A 203 1.45 21.98 4.69
N MET A 204 2.26 21.89 3.63
CA MET A 204 2.85 20.63 3.18
C MET A 204 4.24 20.40 3.78
N GLY A 205 4.55 19.15 4.12
CA GLY A 205 5.85 18.76 4.70
C GLY A 205 5.94 19.03 6.20
N GLY A 206 7.15 19.17 6.74
CA GLY A 206 7.41 19.44 8.16
C GLY A 206 7.34 18.22 9.09
N PRO A 207 7.68 18.41 10.37
CA PRO A 207 7.68 17.32 11.35
C PRO A 207 6.27 16.85 11.68
N SER A 208 6.15 15.57 12.04
CA SER A 208 4.91 15.01 12.57
C SER A 208 4.59 15.62 13.95
N ILE A 209 3.30 15.74 14.25
CA ILE A 209 2.81 16.32 15.50
C ILE A 209 2.08 15.28 16.36
N ALA A 210 1.95 15.58 17.65
CA ALA A 210 1.21 14.72 18.57
C ALA A 210 -0.27 14.59 18.13
N PRO A 211 -0.87 13.40 18.22
CA PRO A 211 -2.25 13.16 17.84
C PRO A 211 -3.22 14.03 18.66
N GLY A 212 -4.23 14.60 18.00
CA GLY A 212 -5.26 15.43 18.63
C GLY A 212 -4.85 16.87 18.92
N SER A 213 -3.62 17.27 18.57
CA SER A 213 -3.13 18.63 18.74
C SER A 213 -3.29 19.46 17.46
N GLY A 214 -3.75 20.71 17.63
CA GLY A 214 -3.79 21.72 16.58
C GLY A 214 -4.75 21.43 15.42
N ASN A 215 -4.69 22.31 14.42
CA ASN A 215 -5.57 22.27 13.24
C ASN A 215 -4.85 21.76 11.98
N ARG A 216 -3.66 21.19 12.12
CA ARG A 216 -2.92 20.61 10.99
C ARG A 216 -3.65 19.38 10.47
N ARG A 217 -3.49 19.11 9.16
CA ARG A 217 -4.00 17.90 8.52
C ARG A 217 -3.62 16.65 9.29
N SER A 218 -4.61 15.77 9.48
CA SER A 218 -4.49 14.53 10.25
C SER A 218 -3.40 13.59 9.71
N LEU A 219 -3.02 13.73 8.44
CA LEU A 219 -1.92 12.99 7.80
C LEU A 219 -0.56 13.18 8.52
N TYR A 220 -0.36 14.31 9.18
CA TYR A 220 0.89 14.63 9.88
C TYR A 220 0.92 14.17 11.34
N PHE A 221 -0.11 13.47 11.79
CA PHE A 221 -0.13 12.96 13.15
C PHE A 221 0.87 11.81 13.31
N GLN A 222 1.51 11.76 14.48
CA GLN A 222 2.27 10.59 14.88
C GLN A 222 1.29 9.46 15.21
N HIS A 223 1.50 8.31 14.57
CA HIS A 223 0.76 7.09 14.85
C HIS A 223 1.67 6.13 15.61
N SER A 224 1.32 5.83 16.86
CA SER A 224 1.99 4.81 17.66
C SER A 224 0.96 3.86 18.27
N ARG A 225 1.40 2.77 18.89
CA ARG A 225 0.47 1.88 19.61
C ARG A 225 -0.15 2.57 20.82
N ASP A 226 0.68 3.33 21.54
CA ASP A 226 0.32 3.85 22.86
C ASP A 226 -0.30 5.25 22.77
N GLN A 227 0.00 6.01 21.72
CA GLN A 227 -0.57 7.32 21.43
C GLN A 227 -1.25 7.33 20.06
N GLN A 228 -2.57 7.48 20.08
CA GLN A 228 -3.45 7.57 18.91
C GLN A 228 -4.53 8.62 19.17
N ASP A 229 -4.98 9.28 18.10
CA ASP A 229 -6.09 10.21 18.20
C ASP A 229 -7.40 9.43 18.38
N LYS A 230 -8.16 9.76 19.44
CA LYS A 230 -9.41 9.06 19.78
C LYS A 230 -10.48 9.25 18.72
N PHE A 231 -10.55 10.44 18.13
CA PHE A 231 -11.52 10.74 17.08
C PHE A 231 -11.19 9.93 15.82
N LEU A 232 -9.94 9.96 15.35
CA LEU A 232 -9.53 9.17 14.19
C LEU A 232 -9.77 7.67 14.41
N LYS A 233 -9.43 7.15 15.60
CA LYS A 233 -9.64 5.74 15.95
C LYS A 233 -11.11 5.33 15.85
N MET A 234 -12.05 6.19 16.26
CA MET A 234 -13.49 5.94 16.14
C MET A 234 -13.92 5.73 14.67
N PHE A 235 -13.26 6.43 13.73
CA PHE A 235 -13.51 6.31 12.30
C PHE A 235 -12.57 5.33 11.59
N ASN A 236 -12.12 4.27 12.27
CA ASN A 236 -11.25 3.23 11.70
C ASN A 236 -9.94 3.79 11.10
N ASP A 237 -9.16 4.50 11.93
CA ASP A 237 -7.81 4.94 11.57
C ASP A 237 -6.91 3.77 11.12
N ALA A 238 -5.80 4.08 10.45
CA ALA A 238 -4.80 3.08 10.09
C ALA A 238 -4.28 2.35 11.34
N ASP A 239 -4.35 1.02 11.30
CA ASP A 239 -3.71 0.20 12.32
C ASP A 239 -2.22 0.07 12.01
N HIS A 240 -1.38 0.49 12.96
CA HIS A 240 0.07 0.33 12.95
C HIS A 240 0.57 -1.11 12.72
N LEU A 241 -0.25 -2.14 12.99
CA LEU A 241 0.11 -3.55 12.78
C LEU A 241 -0.37 -4.10 11.43
N GLN A 242 -1.25 -3.39 10.72
CA GLN A 242 -1.88 -3.87 9.48
C GLN A 242 -1.53 -2.96 8.30
N CYS A 243 -0.93 -3.52 7.25
CA CYS A 243 -0.34 -2.70 6.17
C CYS A 243 -1.19 -2.61 4.89
N TYR A 244 -2.19 -3.46 4.70
CA TYR A 244 -2.77 -3.64 3.35
C TYR A 244 -4.12 -2.95 3.16
N ARG A 245 -5.08 -3.19 4.08
CA ARG A 245 -6.43 -2.65 4.00
C ARG A 245 -6.91 -2.26 5.39
N ARG A 246 -7.49 -1.06 5.49
CA ARG A 246 -8.15 -0.60 6.72
C ARG A 246 -9.44 -1.38 6.93
N SER A 247 -9.76 -1.67 8.18
CA SER A 247 -11.09 -2.16 8.53
C SER A 247 -12.12 -1.05 8.27
N GLU A 248 -13.28 -1.42 7.75
CA GLU A 248 -14.41 -0.52 7.62
C GLU A 248 -15.54 -1.06 8.48
N SER A 249 -15.97 -0.23 9.43
CA SER A 249 -17.09 -0.53 10.31
C SER A 249 -18.07 0.66 10.28
N VAL A 250 -19.37 0.34 10.32
CA VAL A 250 -20.46 1.31 10.48
C VAL A 250 -21.09 1.02 11.83
N VAL A 251 -20.69 1.79 12.84
CA VAL A 251 -21.14 1.60 14.23
C VAL A 251 -21.84 2.86 14.73
N PRO A 252 -22.92 2.77 15.53
CA PRO A 252 -23.66 3.93 16.03
C PRO A 252 -22.77 4.96 16.76
N GLN A 253 -21.69 4.50 17.40
CA GLN A 253 -20.72 5.33 18.10
C GLN A 253 -20.03 6.34 17.19
N GLN A 254 -19.88 6.06 15.89
CA GLN A 254 -19.35 7.02 14.92
C GLN A 254 -20.30 8.19 14.71
N ALA A 255 -21.60 7.92 14.58
CA ALA A 255 -22.60 8.98 14.47
C ALA A 255 -22.68 9.78 15.78
N LEU A 256 -22.64 9.11 16.93
CA LEU A 256 -22.60 9.76 18.23
C LEU A 256 -21.36 10.67 18.38
N ALA A 257 -20.19 10.22 17.91
CA ALA A 257 -18.96 11.02 17.91
C ALA A 257 -19.07 12.24 16.99
N MET A 258 -19.74 12.13 15.83
CA MET A 258 -20.02 13.28 14.97
C MET A 258 -20.94 14.30 15.63
N SER A 259 -21.92 13.87 16.44
CA SER A 259 -22.86 14.80 17.06
C SER A 259 -22.35 15.40 18.38
N ASN A 260 -21.59 14.64 19.16
CA ASN A 260 -21.28 14.99 20.56
C ASN A 260 -19.79 15.13 20.89
N SER A 261 -18.87 14.90 19.93
CA SER A 261 -17.45 15.13 20.23
C SER A 261 -17.15 16.61 20.40
N LYS A 262 -16.19 16.92 21.29
CA LYS A 262 -15.69 18.29 21.49
C LYS A 262 -15.30 18.96 20.16
N LEU A 263 -14.57 18.22 19.30
CA LEU A 263 -14.18 18.69 17.98
C LEU A 263 -15.41 19.08 17.14
N ALA A 264 -16.41 18.20 17.04
CA ALA A 264 -17.59 18.49 16.22
C ALA A 264 -18.39 19.68 16.74
N ILE A 265 -18.58 19.79 18.06
CA ILE A 265 -19.32 20.90 18.69
C ILE A 265 -18.60 22.24 18.47
N GLU A 266 -17.28 22.30 18.68
CA GLU A 266 -16.49 23.53 18.49
C GLU A 266 -16.44 23.98 17.03
N ILE A 267 -16.39 23.02 16.10
CA ILE A 267 -16.41 23.32 14.67
C ILE A 267 -17.82 23.73 14.23
N ALA A 268 -18.86 23.06 14.72
CA ALA A 268 -20.25 23.43 14.41
C ALA A 268 -20.56 24.87 14.85
N SER A 269 -20.10 25.30 16.04
CA SER A 269 -20.29 26.68 16.49
C SER A 269 -19.52 27.69 15.63
N THR A 270 -18.31 27.33 15.19
CA THR A 270 -17.52 28.16 14.28
C THR A 270 -18.20 28.32 12.92
N ILE A 271 -18.70 27.22 12.35
CA ILE A 271 -19.43 27.22 11.07
C ILE A 271 -20.72 28.03 11.19
N ALA A 272 -21.48 27.84 12.27
CA ALA A 272 -22.70 28.59 12.51
C ALA A 272 -22.43 30.11 12.57
N ALA A 273 -21.39 30.54 13.29
CA ALA A 273 -20.99 31.94 13.35
C ALA A 273 -20.61 32.49 11.97
N GLN A 274 -19.87 31.72 11.16
CA GLN A 274 -19.51 32.10 9.79
C GLN A 274 -20.74 32.24 8.88
N LEU A 275 -21.69 31.30 8.96
CA LEU A 275 -22.93 31.35 8.19
C LEU A 275 -23.81 32.53 8.60
N SER A 276 -23.93 32.83 9.90
CA SER A 276 -24.67 33.99 10.39
C SER A 276 -24.06 35.33 9.95
N GLN A 277 -22.74 35.40 9.81
CA GLN A 277 -22.06 36.60 9.27
C GLN A 277 -22.16 36.71 7.74
N ALA A 278 -22.14 35.56 7.04
CA ALA A 278 -22.22 35.52 5.58
C ALA A 278 -23.65 35.68 5.05
N SER A 279 -24.66 35.36 5.85
CA SER A 279 -26.04 35.69 5.50
C SER A 279 -26.19 37.20 5.58
N PRO A 280 -26.45 37.92 4.46
CA PRO A 280 -26.84 39.31 4.56
C PRO A 280 -28.02 39.37 5.51
N LYS A 281 -28.02 40.33 6.44
CA LYS A 281 -29.26 40.71 7.10
C LYS A 281 -30.25 41.05 5.97
N ASN A 282 -31.17 40.15 5.68
CA ASN A 282 -32.42 40.54 5.04
C ASN A 282 -33.15 41.36 6.10
N ASP A 283 -32.73 42.62 6.26
CA ASP A 283 -33.55 43.68 6.82
C ASP A 283 -34.57 44.04 5.73
N GLN A 284 -35.52 43.15 5.47
CA GLN A 284 -36.81 43.45 4.83
C GLN A 284 -37.88 42.54 5.43
N ASP A 285 -38.78 43.23 6.15
CA ASP A 285 -40.11 42.87 6.69
C ASP A 285 -40.23 41.95 7.91
#